data_AF-A0A9W9CTJ5-F1
#
_entry.id   AF-A0A9W9CTJ5-F1
#
_cell.length_a   1.000
_cell.length_b   1.000
_cell.length_c   1.000
_cell.angle_alpha   90.00
_cell.angle_beta   90.00
_cell.angle_gamma   90.00
#
_symmetry.space_group_name_H-M   'P 1'
#
loop_
_entity.id
_entity.type
_entity.pdbx_description
1 polymer ?
#
loop_
_entity_poly.entity_id
_entity_poly.type
_entity_poly.pdbx_seq_one_letter_code
_entity_poly.pdbx_strand_id
1 'polypeptide(L)'
;MAPIRLRHIHIPSSSADGRFPNYKTAAAVQELLRRRLLDFKDAEAVSSHTRRAPNPTLISFTPQPTYTLGRRQASQSSSLSTSDIARLKAPLHIPSHSKDLPALGNVPLKDDNATPDDRFIFNPTVLTSPRGGLATYHGPGQVVLWPVMAINSPTPSSLGYKPFTVRCYSRLLESTTIALLRRLFGLSAFTTEDPGVWVGEGPQVRKIAALGIHLRRHVSSLGAAVNLDMPIIQGGCGGGGGGGGGSPRVEDEQVNPWARFVACGLEGKGVTCVEQELRTAGEKGVGGIEGEIVARAWAEELAVRMELDPRSVEFVKQDEVDEIIGLAEREGWVDVVARDAV
;
A
#
# COMPACT_ATOMS: atom_id res chain seq x y z
N MET A 1 28.87 17.12 6.80
CA MET A 1 28.08 15.88 6.82
C MET A 1 27.42 15.70 5.45
N ALA A 2 27.28 14.47 4.94
CA ALA A 2 26.55 14.22 3.71
C ALA A 2 25.07 14.70 3.83
N PRO A 3 24.44 15.20 2.76
CA PRO A 3 23.03 15.63 2.79
C PRO A 3 22.07 14.46 3.06
N ILE A 4 20.89 14.72 3.64
CA ILE A 4 19.87 13.68 3.86
C ILE A 4 19.35 13.25 2.51
N ARG A 5 19.20 11.93 2.37
CA ARG A 5 18.61 11.30 1.19
C ARG A 5 17.43 10.47 1.62
N LEU A 6 16.35 10.53 0.85
CA LEU A 6 15.27 9.57 0.96
C LEU A 6 15.68 8.33 0.16
N ARG A 7 15.98 7.24 0.85
CA ARG A 7 16.28 5.97 0.17
C ARG A 7 14.98 5.34 -0.30
N HIS A 8 14.94 4.82 -1.52
CA HIS A 8 13.80 4.12 -2.06
C HIS A 8 14.19 2.68 -2.40
N ILE A 9 13.68 1.74 -1.60
CA ILE A 9 13.81 0.30 -1.79
C ILE A 9 12.54 -0.18 -2.48
N HIS A 10 12.65 -0.59 -3.75
CA HIS A 10 11.57 -1.26 -4.45
C HIS A 10 11.81 -2.78 -4.40
N ILE A 11 10.86 -3.52 -3.81
CA ILE A 11 10.89 -4.99 -3.86
C ILE A 11 10.12 -5.41 -5.12
N PRO A 12 10.79 -6.04 -6.10
CA PRO A 12 10.26 -6.22 -7.44
C PRO A 12 9.05 -7.15 -7.48
N SER A 13 8.14 -6.87 -8.41
CA SER A 13 7.00 -7.70 -8.77
C SER A 13 6.81 -7.72 -10.29
N SER A 14 6.32 -8.83 -10.85
CA SER A 14 6.01 -8.99 -12.27
C SER A 14 4.59 -9.52 -12.43
N SER A 15 3.68 -8.66 -12.89
CA SER A 15 2.30 -9.05 -13.24
C SER A 15 2.26 -10.00 -14.43
N ALA A 16 3.21 -9.87 -15.35
CA ALA A 16 3.29 -10.73 -16.53
C ALA A 16 3.71 -12.17 -16.21
N ASP A 17 4.52 -12.37 -15.17
CA ASP A 17 4.97 -13.70 -14.75
C ASP A 17 4.26 -14.20 -13.48
N GLY A 18 3.27 -13.45 -12.97
CA GLY A 18 2.56 -13.77 -11.72
C GLY A 18 3.45 -13.76 -10.47
N ARG A 19 4.61 -13.10 -10.52
CA ARG A 19 5.61 -13.09 -9.44
C ARG A 19 5.41 -11.86 -8.57
N PHE A 20 4.92 -12.07 -7.35
CA PHE A 20 4.77 -11.01 -6.36
C PHE A 20 5.48 -11.38 -5.06
N PRO A 21 6.12 -10.42 -4.36
CA PRO A 21 6.73 -10.65 -3.07
C PRO A 21 5.68 -11.01 -2.01
N ASN A 22 6.09 -11.81 -1.03
CA ASN A 22 5.26 -12.07 0.14
C ASN A 22 5.20 -10.80 1.02
N TYR A 23 4.02 -10.50 1.57
CA TYR A 23 3.84 -9.38 2.49
C TYR A 23 4.78 -9.46 3.71
N LYS A 24 5.06 -10.67 4.22
CA LYS A 24 5.99 -10.92 5.34
C LYS A 24 7.43 -10.54 4.99
N THR A 25 7.87 -10.74 3.75
CA THR A 25 9.21 -10.32 3.28
C THR A 25 9.37 -8.80 3.39
N ALA A 26 8.41 -8.04 2.86
CA ALA A 26 8.43 -6.58 2.97
C ALA A 26 8.33 -6.11 4.44
N ALA A 27 7.53 -6.82 5.26
CA ALA A 27 7.41 -6.51 6.68
C ALA A 27 8.71 -6.79 7.46
N ALA A 28 9.47 -7.81 7.08
CA ALA A 28 10.78 -8.13 7.65
C ALA A 28 11.80 -7.03 7.33
N VAL A 29 11.85 -6.58 6.06
CA VAL A 29 12.69 -5.45 5.66
C VAL A 29 12.30 -4.18 6.44
N GLN A 30 11.00 -3.91 6.60
CA GLN A 30 10.53 -2.80 7.42
C GLN A 30 11.01 -2.90 8.87
N GLU A 31 10.93 -4.07 9.49
CA GLU A 31 11.34 -4.28 10.87
C GLU A 31 12.86 -4.09 11.05
N LEU A 32 13.67 -4.63 10.13
CA LEU A 32 15.11 -4.41 10.10
C LEU A 32 15.47 -2.91 10.08
N LEU A 33 14.87 -2.14 9.17
CA LEU A 33 15.09 -0.69 9.06
C LEU A 33 14.58 0.07 10.29
N ARG A 34 13.43 -0.34 10.82
CA ARG A 34 12.83 0.24 12.02
C ARG A 34 13.72 0.00 13.24
N ARG A 35 14.34 -1.18 13.36
CA ARG A 35 15.26 -1.51 14.45
C ARG A 35 16.48 -0.61 14.43
N ARG A 36 17.09 -0.36 13.26
CA ARG A 36 18.20 0.58 13.11
C ARG A 36 17.85 1.99 13.59
N LEU A 37 16.64 2.48 13.30
CA LEU A 37 16.16 3.78 13.80
C LEU A 37 15.89 3.78 15.31
N LEU A 38 15.44 2.66 15.88
CA LEU A 38 15.27 2.54 17.33
C LEU A 38 16.61 2.48 18.07
N ASP A 39 17.59 1.75 17.55
CA ASP A 39 18.94 1.68 18.12
C ASP A 39 19.62 3.05 18.07
N PHE A 40 19.40 3.82 17.00
CA PHE A 40 19.79 5.23 16.93
C PHE A 40 19.18 6.05 18.08
N LYS A 41 17.88 5.90 18.34
CA LYS A 41 17.20 6.61 19.44
C LYS A 41 17.66 6.17 20.82
N ASP A 42 18.04 4.92 20.99
CA ASP A 42 18.64 4.43 22.24
C ASP A 42 20.03 5.05 22.46
N ALA A 43 20.85 5.12 21.40
CA ALA A 43 22.15 5.78 21.47
C ALA A 43 22.05 7.30 21.74
N GLU A 44 21.08 7.97 21.13
CA GLU A 44 20.80 9.41 21.33
C GLU A 44 20.39 9.72 22.78
N ALA A 45 19.71 8.79 23.45
CA ALA A 45 19.32 8.96 24.85
C ALA A 45 20.49 8.84 25.84
N VAL A 46 21.57 8.14 25.45
CA VAL A 46 22.70 7.82 26.34
C VAL A 46 23.89 8.78 26.12
N SER A 47 24.05 9.36 24.92
CA SER A 47 25.17 10.26 24.62
C SER A 47 24.74 11.48 23.80
N SER A 48 25.23 12.66 24.19
CA SER A 48 25.02 13.93 23.50
C SER A 48 25.87 14.11 22.23
N HIS A 49 26.71 13.13 21.86
CA HIS A 49 27.41 13.18 20.58
C HIS A 49 26.39 13.13 19.45
N THR A 50 26.39 14.17 18.60
CA THR A 50 25.48 14.33 17.46
C THR A 50 25.74 13.26 16.41
N ARG A 51 25.23 12.04 16.64
CA ARG A 51 25.09 11.03 15.60
C ARG A 51 23.90 11.43 14.74
N ARG A 52 24.07 11.28 13.43
CA ARG A 52 23.01 11.53 12.48
C ARG A 52 22.09 10.31 12.42
N ALA A 53 20.79 10.55 12.32
CA ALA A 53 19.83 9.47 12.15
C ALA A 53 20.11 8.70 10.84
N PRO A 54 19.83 7.38 10.78
CA PRO A 54 19.71 6.67 9.52
C PRO A 54 18.81 7.43 8.54
N ASN A 55 19.16 7.41 7.25
CA ASN A 55 18.35 8.05 6.21
C ASN A 55 16.91 7.53 6.24
N PRO A 56 15.89 8.40 6.08
CA PRO A 56 14.51 7.96 5.89
C PRO A 56 14.45 7.06 4.66
N THR A 57 13.68 5.97 4.75
CA THR A 57 13.63 4.97 3.69
C THR A 57 12.18 4.67 3.32
N LEU A 58 11.84 4.77 2.04
CA LEU A 58 10.59 4.27 1.49
C LEU A 58 10.80 2.83 1.02
N ILE A 59 9.98 1.91 1.53
CA ILE A 59 9.82 0.57 0.93
C ILE A 59 8.59 0.61 0.03
N SER A 60 8.71 0.12 -1.20
CA SER A 60 7.56 -0.05 -2.10
C SER A 60 7.50 -1.43 -2.71
N PHE A 61 6.30 -1.97 -2.91
CA PHE A 61 6.09 -3.30 -3.48
C PHE A 61 4.62 -3.51 -3.84
N THR A 62 4.35 -4.50 -4.70
CA THR A 62 3.00 -5.03 -4.92
C THR A 62 2.98 -6.47 -4.40
N PRO A 63 2.29 -6.77 -3.28
CA PRO A 63 2.36 -8.08 -2.67
C PRO A 63 1.53 -9.12 -3.40
N GLN A 64 1.78 -10.39 -3.08
CA GLN A 64 0.80 -11.45 -3.27
C GLN A 64 -0.52 -11.11 -2.56
N PRO A 65 -1.67 -11.63 -3.02
CA PRO A 65 -2.97 -11.44 -2.37
C PRO A 65 -2.91 -11.67 -0.86
N THR A 66 -3.18 -10.62 -0.11
CA THR A 66 -3.02 -10.59 1.35
C THR A 66 -4.11 -9.74 1.96
N TYR A 67 -4.90 -10.33 2.86
CA TYR A 67 -5.76 -9.57 3.76
C TYR A 67 -4.98 -9.26 5.03
N THR A 68 -5.01 -8.01 5.48
CA THR A 68 -4.48 -7.64 6.79
C THR A 68 -5.63 -7.29 7.72
N LEU A 69 -5.60 -7.78 8.95
CA LEU A 69 -6.56 -7.48 10.01
C LEU A 69 -5.93 -6.45 10.95
N GLY A 70 -6.48 -5.22 10.95
CA GLY A 70 -6.01 -4.16 11.85
C GLY A 70 -6.40 -4.41 13.31
N ARG A 71 -5.85 -3.61 14.23
CA ARG A 71 -6.02 -3.79 15.69
C ARG A 71 -7.48 -3.83 16.16
N ARG A 72 -8.39 -3.11 15.49
CA ARG A 72 -9.82 -3.08 15.84
C ARG A 72 -10.55 -4.36 15.40
N GLN A 73 -10.05 -5.07 14.38
CA GLN A 73 -10.60 -6.38 13.98
C GLN A 73 -10.04 -7.50 14.87
N ALA A 74 -8.77 -7.37 15.28
CA ALA A 74 -8.11 -8.35 16.14
C ALA A 74 -8.60 -8.33 17.60
N SER A 75 -9.44 -7.36 17.99
CA SER A 75 -10.09 -7.37 19.32
C SER A 75 -11.28 -8.33 19.37
N GLN A 76 -11.50 -8.98 20.51
CA GLN A 76 -12.46 -10.08 20.71
C GLN A 76 -13.92 -9.78 20.27
N SER A 77 -14.36 -8.52 20.24
CA SER A 77 -15.72 -8.15 19.83
C SER A 77 -15.91 -8.03 18.31
N SER A 78 -14.85 -8.14 17.52
CA SER A 78 -14.88 -8.01 16.06
C SER A 78 -13.99 -9.04 15.37
N SER A 79 -13.58 -10.10 16.06
CA SER A 79 -12.80 -11.18 15.45
C SER A 79 -13.60 -11.90 14.38
N LEU A 80 -12.96 -12.21 13.25
CA LEU A 80 -13.55 -13.00 12.18
C LEU A 80 -13.73 -14.46 12.63
N SER A 81 -14.80 -15.12 12.18
CA SER A 81 -14.99 -16.55 12.40
C SER A 81 -14.01 -17.38 11.55
N THR A 82 -13.82 -18.65 11.89
CA THR A 82 -13.02 -19.58 11.06
C THR A 82 -13.56 -19.69 9.62
N SER A 83 -14.88 -19.65 9.44
CA SER A 83 -15.50 -19.62 8.10
C SER A 83 -15.20 -18.32 7.34
N ASP A 84 -15.18 -17.18 8.03
CA ASP A 84 -14.81 -15.90 7.39
C ASP A 84 -13.35 -15.93 6.95
N ILE A 85 -12.44 -16.45 7.80
CA ILE A 85 -11.03 -16.61 7.45
C ILE A 85 -10.87 -17.57 6.26
N ALA A 86 -11.61 -18.68 6.24
CA ALA A 86 -11.58 -19.62 5.12
C ALA A 86 -12.08 -18.98 3.82
N ARG A 87 -13.14 -18.17 3.88
CA ARG A 87 -13.66 -17.39 2.73
C ARG A 87 -12.63 -16.40 2.21
N LEU A 88 -11.91 -15.69 3.08
CA LEU A 88 -10.81 -14.80 2.68
C LEU A 88 -9.69 -15.56 1.96
N LYS A 89 -9.32 -16.75 2.45
CA LYS A 89 -8.25 -17.61 1.91
C LYS A 89 -8.65 -18.43 0.66
N ALA A 90 -9.91 -18.38 0.24
CA ALA A 90 -10.40 -19.10 -0.93
C ALA A 90 -9.62 -18.72 -2.21
N PRO A 91 -9.55 -19.58 -3.23
CA PRO A 91 -8.88 -19.26 -4.49
C PRO A 91 -9.34 -17.91 -5.08
N LEU A 92 -8.39 -17.07 -5.49
CA LEU A 92 -8.60 -15.76 -6.11
C LEU A 92 -7.90 -15.75 -7.47
N HIS A 93 -8.66 -15.45 -8.52
CA HIS A 93 -8.21 -15.44 -9.90
C HIS A 93 -7.85 -14.02 -10.30
N ILE A 94 -6.59 -13.79 -10.63
CA ILE A 94 -6.05 -12.49 -10.98
C ILE A 94 -5.70 -12.48 -12.47
N PRO A 95 -6.17 -11.50 -13.26
CA PRO A 95 -5.82 -11.39 -14.67
C PRO A 95 -4.29 -11.34 -14.87
N SER A 96 -3.80 -12.12 -15.83
CA SER A 96 -2.46 -11.92 -16.37
C SER A 96 -2.51 -10.70 -17.29
N HIS A 97 -1.73 -9.67 -16.98
CA HIS A 97 -1.50 -8.60 -17.94
C HIS A 97 -0.34 -9.03 -18.83
N SER A 98 -0.65 -9.46 -20.07
CA SER A 98 0.38 -9.80 -21.07
C SER A 98 1.38 -8.65 -21.24
N LYS A 99 2.65 -8.98 -21.53
CA LYS A 99 3.76 -8.02 -21.73
C LYS A 99 3.54 -7.05 -22.90
N ASP A 100 2.49 -7.25 -23.69
CA ASP A 100 2.20 -6.46 -24.88
C ASP A 100 1.37 -5.19 -24.62
N LEU A 101 1.07 -4.86 -23.36
CA LEU A 101 0.54 -3.54 -23.03
C LEU A 101 1.65 -2.49 -23.27
N PRO A 102 1.42 -1.54 -24.17
CA PRO A 102 2.44 -0.60 -24.57
C PRO A 102 2.75 0.35 -23.42
N ALA A 103 4.05 0.60 -23.21
CA ALA A 103 4.54 1.72 -22.42
C ALA A 103 3.71 2.97 -22.69
N LEU A 104 3.36 3.71 -21.63
CA LEU A 104 2.69 5.03 -21.65
C LEU A 104 2.92 5.75 -22.99
N GLY A 105 1.95 5.64 -23.90
CA GLY A 105 1.97 6.40 -25.16
C GLY A 105 1.79 5.70 -26.50
N ASN A 106 1.46 4.41 -26.66
CA ASN A 106 1.03 3.88 -27.98
C ASN A 106 0.24 2.55 -27.95
N VAL A 107 -1.10 2.63 -27.98
CA VAL A 107 -2.13 1.56 -28.11
C VAL A 107 -1.70 0.26 -28.85
N PRO A 108 -2.17 -0.93 -28.39
CA PRO A 108 -3.06 -1.72 -29.25
C PRO A 108 -4.43 -2.07 -28.65
N LEU A 109 -5.28 -2.50 -29.59
CA LEU A 109 -6.71 -2.80 -29.56
C LEU A 109 -7.11 -3.92 -28.60
N LYS A 110 -8.42 -3.99 -28.32
CA LYS A 110 -9.10 -5.20 -27.81
C LYS A 110 -8.56 -6.44 -28.51
N ASP A 111 -7.98 -7.33 -27.73
CA ASP A 111 -7.75 -8.70 -28.18
C ASP A 111 -9.03 -9.50 -27.91
N ASP A 112 -9.85 -9.65 -28.95
CA ASP A 112 -11.06 -10.48 -28.91
C ASP A 112 -10.72 -11.99 -28.86
N ASN A 113 -9.43 -12.36 -28.80
CA ASN A 113 -8.91 -13.73 -28.70
C ASN A 113 -8.21 -14.08 -27.36
N ALA A 114 -8.26 -13.23 -26.32
CA ALA A 114 -7.73 -13.61 -25.01
C ALA A 114 -8.42 -14.89 -24.51
N THR A 115 -7.66 -15.98 -24.42
CA THR A 115 -8.18 -17.27 -23.98
C THR A 115 -8.62 -17.21 -22.51
N PRO A 116 -9.66 -17.95 -22.09
CA PRO A 116 -10.16 -17.94 -20.70
C PRO A 116 -9.12 -18.30 -19.61
N ASP A 117 -7.93 -18.77 -19.99
CA ASP A 117 -6.88 -19.34 -19.12
C ASP A 117 -5.77 -18.35 -18.70
N ASP A 118 -5.82 -17.07 -19.11
CA ASP A 118 -4.79 -16.07 -18.74
C ASP A 118 -4.99 -15.49 -17.34
N ARG A 119 -5.14 -16.35 -16.31
CA ARG A 119 -5.32 -15.94 -14.92
C ARG A 119 -4.41 -16.71 -13.97
N PHE A 120 -3.77 -15.98 -13.07
CA PHE A 120 -3.06 -16.57 -11.94
C PHE A 120 -4.04 -16.84 -10.81
N ILE A 121 -4.01 -18.08 -10.29
CA ILE A 121 -4.81 -18.46 -9.12
C ILE A 121 -3.93 -18.35 -7.88
N PHE A 122 -4.36 -17.54 -6.91
CA PHE A 122 -3.71 -17.38 -5.62
C PHE A 122 -4.64 -17.81 -4.49
N ASN A 123 -4.07 -18.37 -3.42
CA ASN A 123 -4.73 -18.47 -2.13
C ASN A 123 -4.26 -17.31 -1.25
N PRO A 124 -5.11 -16.31 -0.98
CA PRO A 124 -4.69 -15.16 -0.21
C PRO A 124 -4.24 -15.51 1.20
N THR A 125 -3.24 -14.79 1.71
CA THR A 125 -2.86 -14.88 3.12
C THR A 125 -3.74 -13.97 3.98
N VAL A 126 -3.91 -14.29 5.26
CA VAL A 126 -4.65 -13.45 6.23
C VAL A 126 -3.75 -13.20 7.43
N LEU A 127 -3.29 -11.97 7.58
CA LEU A 127 -2.27 -11.58 8.56
C LEU A 127 -2.82 -10.55 9.55
N THR A 128 -2.41 -10.64 10.80
CA THR A 128 -2.64 -9.59 11.78
C THR A 128 -1.67 -8.43 11.57
N SER A 129 -2.13 -7.19 11.75
CA SER A 129 -1.34 -5.99 11.52
C SER A 129 -1.50 -4.98 12.66
N PRO A 130 -0.41 -4.32 13.12
CA PRO A 130 -0.47 -3.36 14.22
C PRO A 130 -1.10 -2.01 13.83
N ARG A 131 -1.54 -1.86 12.56
CA ARG A 131 -2.26 -0.67 12.10
C ARG A 131 -3.59 -0.46 12.81
N GLY A 132 -4.04 0.78 12.82
CA GLY A 132 -5.44 1.09 13.09
C GLY A 132 -6.39 0.54 12.00
N GLY A 133 -7.69 0.57 12.29
CA GLY A 133 -8.74 0.14 11.37
C GLY A 133 -9.08 -1.35 11.44
N LEU A 134 -10.04 -1.76 10.60
CA LEU A 134 -10.51 -3.15 10.43
C LEU A 134 -9.74 -3.86 9.29
N ALA A 135 -10.29 -4.89 8.66
CA ALA A 135 -9.64 -5.58 7.55
C ALA A 135 -9.38 -4.68 6.31
N THR A 136 -8.34 -4.98 5.54
CA THR A 136 -8.10 -4.42 4.19
C THR A 136 -7.43 -5.49 3.32
N TYR A 137 -7.49 -5.32 2.01
CA TYR A 137 -6.81 -6.16 1.04
C TYR A 137 -5.60 -5.44 0.41
N HIS A 138 -4.57 -6.23 0.10
CA HIS A 138 -3.42 -5.88 -0.71
C HIS A 138 -3.17 -6.97 -1.74
N GLY A 139 -2.73 -6.60 -2.94
CA GLY A 139 -2.45 -7.58 -3.98
C GLY A 139 -2.07 -6.94 -5.31
N PRO A 140 -1.98 -7.75 -6.37
CA PRO A 140 -1.77 -7.27 -7.74
C PRO A 140 -2.73 -6.13 -8.11
N GLY A 141 -2.18 -5.14 -8.79
CA GLY A 141 -2.83 -3.87 -9.13
C GLY A 141 -2.94 -2.85 -7.99
N GLN A 142 -2.23 -3.09 -6.88
CA GLN A 142 -2.05 -2.13 -5.79
C GLN A 142 -0.56 -1.95 -5.49
N VAL A 143 -0.10 -0.69 -5.43
CA VAL A 143 1.26 -0.39 -4.96
C VAL A 143 1.21 -0.01 -3.48
N VAL A 144 1.97 -0.73 -2.65
CA VAL A 144 2.13 -0.47 -1.23
C VAL A 144 3.38 0.38 -1.01
N LEU A 145 3.28 1.39 -0.16
CA LEU A 145 4.28 2.45 0.05
C LEU A 145 4.47 2.67 1.56
N TRP A 146 5.60 2.23 2.10
CA TRP A 146 5.90 2.27 3.53
C TRP A 146 7.12 3.14 3.85
N PRO A 147 6.91 4.41 4.23
CA PRO A 147 7.99 5.24 4.74
C PRO A 147 8.39 4.79 6.16
N VAL A 148 9.64 4.40 6.31
CA VAL A 148 10.29 4.02 7.55
C VAL A 148 11.24 5.15 7.95
N MET A 149 10.81 5.96 8.91
CA MET A 149 11.53 7.15 9.34
C MET A 149 11.24 7.49 10.81
N ALA A 150 12.16 8.20 11.46
CA ALA A 150 11.86 8.82 12.74
C ALA A 150 11.10 10.12 12.48
N ILE A 151 9.82 10.19 12.85
CA ILE A 151 9.01 11.39 12.61
C ILE A 151 9.30 12.51 13.62
N ASN A 152 9.85 12.15 14.79
CA ASN A 152 10.22 13.11 15.82
C ASN A 152 11.41 12.58 16.65
N SER A 153 12.21 13.46 17.21
CA SER A 153 13.35 13.18 18.09
C SER A 153 13.50 14.31 19.13
N PRO A 154 14.01 14.02 20.35
CA PRO A 154 14.45 15.03 21.31
C PRO A 154 15.48 16.01 20.75
N THR A 155 16.25 15.60 19.74
CA THR A 155 17.23 16.44 19.03
C THR A 155 16.81 16.56 17.56
N PRO A 156 15.84 17.42 17.19
CA PRO A 156 15.29 17.44 15.82
C PRO A 156 16.32 17.63 14.70
N SER A 157 17.42 18.34 14.97
CA SER A 157 18.52 18.52 14.03
C SER A 157 19.24 17.21 13.65
N SER A 158 19.17 16.16 14.48
CA SER A 158 19.77 14.86 14.22
C SER A 158 19.07 14.09 13.08
N LEU A 159 17.80 14.42 12.81
CA LEU A 159 17.01 13.85 11.71
C LEU A 159 17.43 14.41 10.35
N GLY A 160 17.83 15.68 10.31
CA GLY A 160 18.17 16.40 9.07
C GLY A 160 16.97 16.67 8.14
N TYR A 161 15.75 16.59 8.68
CA TYR A 161 14.49 17.05 8.08
C TYR A 161 13.57 17.54 9.20
N LYS A 162 12.50 18.26 8.85
CA LYS A 162 11.57 18.81 9.86
C LYS A 162 10.86 17.69 10.67
N PRO A 163 10.65 17.87 11.98
CA PRO A 163 9.86 16.92 12.77
C PRO A 163 8.36 17.02 12.43
N PHE A 164 7.65 15.92 12.68
CA PHE A 164 6.21 15.79 12.45
C PHE A 164 5.50 15.29 13.71
N THR A 165 4.35 15.88 14.00
CA THR A 165 3.36 15.23 14.88
C THR A 165 2.72 14.03 14.15
N VAL A 166 2.06 13.15 14.90
CA VAL A 166 1.34 11.99 14.30
C VAL A 166 0.31 12.45 13.25
N ARG A 167 -0.44 13.52 13.55
CA ARG A 167 -1.44 14.08 12.62
C ARG A 167 -0.77 14.70 11.39
N CYS A 168 0.33 15.43 11.57
CA CYS A 168 1.08 16.00 10.46
C CYS A 168 1.68 14.92 9.56
N TYR A 169 2.16 13.82 10.14
CA TYR A 169 2.67 12.68 9.39
C TYR A 169 1.56 11.98 8.59
N SER A 170 0.37 11.78 9.17
CA SER A 170 -0.78 11.24 8.41
C SER A 170 -1.12 12.12 7.20
N ARG A 171 -1.22 13.44 7.41
CA ARG A 171 -1.50 14.42 6.35
C ARG A 171 -0.38 14.50 5.30
N LEU A 172 0.87 14.28 5.70
CA LEU A 172 2.00 14.19 4.78
C LEU A 172 1.76 13.06 3.77
N LEU A 173 1.36 11.87 4.24
CA LEU A 173 1.12 10.72 3.34
C LEU A 173 -0.10 10.92 2.44
N GLU A 174 -1.18 11.51 2.97
CA GLU A 174 -2.39 11.85 2.19
C GLU A 174 -2.06 12.88 1.10
N SER A 175 -1.43 13.99 1.47
CA SER A 175 -1.08 15.06 0.53
C SER A 175 -0.04 14.63 -0.51
N THR A 176 0.89 13.73 -0.14
CA THR A 176 1.84 13.11 -1.08
C THR A 176 1.09 12.29 -2.12
N THR A 177 0.14 11.47 -1.66
CA THR A 177 -0.66 10.60 -2.54
C THR A 177 -1.60 11.41 -3.44
N ILE A 178 -2.25 12.45 -2.92
CA ILE A 178 -3.09 13.35 -3.74
C ILE A 178 -2.28 14.02 -4.84
N ALA A 179 -1.07 14.51 -4.53
CA ALA A 179 -0.24 15.16 -5.53
C ALA A 179 0.35 14.21 -6.54
N LEU A 180 0.72 12.99 -6.14
CA LEU A 180 1.07 11.91 -7.05
C LEU A 180 -0.08 11.70 -8.05
N LEU A 181 -1.30 11.49 -7.55
CA LEU A 181 -2.48 11.20 -8.39
C LEU A 181 -2.76 12.34 -9.36
N ARG A 182 -2.62 13.59 -8.90
CA ARG A 182 -2.73 14.77 -9.77
C ARG A 182 -1.63 14.80 -10.82
N ARG A 183 -0.37 14.58 -10.43
CA ARG A 183 0.81 14.71 -11.29
C ARG A 183 0.84 13.68 -12.41
N LEU A 184 0.57 12.42 -12.08
CA LEU A 184 0.68 11.33 -13.06
C LEU A 184 -0.59 11.10 -13.87
N PHE A 185 -1.75 11.36 -13.26
CA PHE A 185 -3.03 10.89 -13.82
C PHE A 185 -4.07 12.00 -13.94
N GLY A 186 -3.74 13.26 -13.60
CA GLY A 186 -4.71 14.36 -13.64
C GLY A 186 -5.87 14.25 -12.64
N LEU A 187 -5.86 13.24 -11.76
CA LEU A 187 -7.00 12.92 -10.90
C LEU A 187 -7.19 13.95 -9.78
N SER A 188 -8.46 14.31 -9.56
CA SER A 188 -8.87 15.21 -8.47
C SER A 188 -9.25 14.43 -7.23
N ALA A 189 -8.23 14.11 -6.41
CA ALA A 189 -8.40 13.40 -5.16
C ALA A 189 -8.40 14.33 -3.92
N PHE A 190 -9.02 13.88 -2.84
CA PHE A 190 -9.19 14.63 -1.60
C PHE A 190 -9.19 13.71 -0.36
N THR A 191 -9.12 14.31 0.83
CA THR A 191 -9.24 13.63 2.13
C THR A 191 -10.66 13.78 2.68
N THR A 192 -11.13 12.79 3.44
CA THR A 192 -12.38 12.89 4.23
C THR A 192 -12.09 12.75 5.72
N GLU A 193 -13.13 12.64 6.54
CA GLU A 193 -12.98 12.25 7.96
C GLU A 193 -12.43 10.83 8.12
N ASP A 194 -12.62 9.97 7.11
CA ASP A 194 -12.10 8.62 7.09
C ASP A 194 -10.68 8.57 6.49
N PRO A 195 -9.73 7.87 7.13
CA PRO A 195 -8.36 7.78 6.66
C PRO A 195 -8.23 7.25 5.24
N GLY A 196 -7.36 7.89 4.47
CA GLY A 196 -7.05 7.54 3.09
C GLY A 196 -7.33 8.69 2.12
N VAL A 197 -7.17 8.38 0.85
CA VAL A 197 -7.41 9.32 -0.25
C VAL A 197 -8.60 8.84 -1.07
N TRP A 198 -9.44 9.80 -1.44
CA TRP A 198 -10.76 9.59 -2.00
C TRP A 198 -10.94 10.39 -3.29
N VAL A 199 -11.85 9.93 -4.14
CA VAL A 199 -12.31 10.59 -5.37
C VAL A 199 -13.83 10.54 -5.46
N GLY A 200 -14.41 11.28 -6.39
CA GLY A 200 -15.85 11.39 -6.60
C GLY A 200 -16.42 12.72 -6.11
N GLU A 201 -17.74 12.84 -6.14
CA GLU A 201 -18.47 14.07 -5.82
C GLU A 201 -19.68 13.77 -4.93
N GLY A 202 -20.03 14.75 -4.09
CA GLY A 202 -21.19 14.65 -3.20
C GLY A 202 -21.14 13.40 -2.30
N PRO A 203 -22.25 12.64 -2.19
CA PRO A 203 -22.29 11.46 -1.33
C PRO A 203 -21.58 10.24 -1.91
N GLN A 204 -21.20 10.26 -3.19
CA GLN A 204 -20.64 9.10 -3.91
C GLN A 204 -19.12 9.12 -3.92
N VAL A 205 -18.53 9.08 -2.72
CA VAL A 205 -17.07 9.04 -2.56
C VAL A 205 -16.53 7.61 -2.64
N ARG A 206 -15.39 7.43 -3.30
CA ARG A 206 -14.71 6.14 -3.45
C ARG A 206 -13.26 6.26 -3.00
N LYS A 207 -12.79 5.29 -2.21
CA LYS A 207 -11.42 5.25 -1.73
C LYS A 207 -10.51 4.77 -2.85
N ILE A 208 -9.52 5.58 -3.22
CA ILE A 208 -8.50 5.23 -4.23
C ILE A 208 -7.16 4.84 -3.59
N ALA A 209 -6.90 5.29 -2.36
CA ALA A 209 -5.75 4.84 -1.59
C ALA A 209 -6.09 4.66 -0.11
N ALA A 210 -5.65 3.55 0.47
CA ALA A 210 -5.74 3.30 1.89
C ALA A 210 -4.54 3.91 2.62
N LEU A 211 -4.76 4.37 3.86
CA LEU A 211 -3.70 4.83 4.75
C LEU A 211 -3.78 4.11 6.09
N GLY A 212 -2.65 3.54 6.51
CA GLY A 212 -2.52 2.91 7.82
C GLY A 212 -1.11 3.15 8.35
N ILE A 213 -1.00 3.84 9.48
CA ILE A 213 0.28 4.10 10.14
C ILE A 213 0.35 3.37 11.48
N HIS A 214 1.54 2.91 11.83
CA HIS A 214 1.89 2.48 13.17
C HIS A 214 3.16 3.20 13.60
N LEU A 215 3.22 3.62 14.87
CA LEU A 215 4.37 4.35 15.42
C LEU A 215 4.83 3.68 16.71
N ARG A 216 6.13 3.42 16.81
CA ARG A 216 6.79 3.03 18.07
C ARG A 216 7.92 4.01 18.36
N ARG A 217 7.87 4.70 19.51
CA ARG A 217 8.83 5.76 19.87
C ARG A 217 9.05 6.77 18.73
N HIS A 218 7.97 7.18 18.04
CA HIS A 218 8.02 8.07 16.86
C HIS A 218 8.84 7.53 15.68
N VAL A 219 9.03 6.21 15.54
CA VAL A 219 9.52 5.58 14.31
C VAL A 219 8.33 4.97 13.57
N SER A 220 8.21 5.26 12.28
CA SER A 220 7.08 4.85 11.46
C SER A 220 7.21 3.44 10.90
N SER A 221 6.04 2.81 10.78
CA SER A 221 5.78 1.55 10.10
C SER A 221 4.49 1.69 9.29
N LEU A 222 4.39 0.88 8.25
CA LEU A 222 3.30 0.88 7.27
C LEU A 222 3.26 2.21 6.48
N GLY A 223 2.10 2.59 5.92
CA GLY A 223 2.01 3.81 5.12
C GLY A 223 0.76 3.84 4.26
N ALA A 224 0.95 4.04 2.94
CA ALA A 224 -0.10 4.13 1.95
C ALA A 224 -0.19 2.86 1.09
N ALA A 225 -1.36 2.61 0.51
CA ALA A 225 -1.54 1.64 -0.55
C ALA A 225 -2.44 2.25 -1.63
N VAL A 226 -1.91 2.45 -2.84
CA VAL A 226 -2.59 3.13 -3.94
C VAL A 226 -3.12 2.08 -4.92
N ASN A 227 -4.42 2.14 -5.21
CA ASN A 227 -5.09 1.22 -6.11
C ASN A 227 -4.87 1.69 -7.56
N LEU A 228 -4.16 0.90 -8.37
CA LEU A 228 -3.79 1.25 -9.73
C LEU A 228 -4.76 0.63 -10.74
N ASP A 229 -4.78 -0.69 -10.82
CA ASP A 229 -5.54 -1.50 -11.76
C ASP A 229 -6.00 -2.81 -11.10
N MET A 230 -6.72 -2.66 -10.00
CA MET A 230 -7.28 -3.77 -9.22
C MET A 230 -8.82 -3.74 -9.24
N PRO A 231 -9.50 -4.84 -8.88
CA PRO A 231 -10.96 -4.86 -8.75
C PRO A 231 -11.49 -3.77 -7.82
N ILE A 232 -12.69 -3.26 -8.13
CA ILE A 232 -13.34 -2.15 -7.42
C ILE A 232 -14.66 -2.59 -6.76
N ILE A 233 -15.20 -1.78 -5.87
CA ILE A 233 -16.58 -1.90 -5.35
C ILE A 233 -17.25 -0.53 -5.38
N GLN A 234 -18.45 -0.44 -5.96
CA GLN A 234 -19.21 0.79 -5.95
C GLN A 234 -19.79 1.09 -4.55
N GLY A 235 -19.78 2.37 -4.16
CA GLY A 235 -20.48 2.83 -2.96
C GLY A 235 -21.94 3.12 -3.28
N GLY A 236 -22.88 2.67 -2.46
CA GLY A 236 -24.29 3.03 -2.64
C GLY A 236 -25.35 1.97 -2.31
N CYS A 237 -25.00 0.75 -1.89
CA CYS A 237 -26.01 -0.23 -1.43
C CYS A 237 -26.11 -0.26 0.09
N GLY A 238 -26.56 0.85 0.69
CA GLY A 238 -27.22 0.81 1.99
C GLY A 238 -28.63 0.26 1.80
N GLY A 239 -29.02 -0.74 2.59
CA GLY A 239 -30.27 -1.48 2.42
C GLY A 239 -31.52 -0.61 2.32
N GLY A 240 -32.36 -0.90 1.31
CA GLY A 240 -33.69 -0.33 1.19
C GLY A 240 -34.31 -0.33 -0.21
N GLY A 241 -34.67 -1.51 -0.73
CA GLY A 241 -35.87 -1.67 -1.58
C GLY A 241 -35.72 -1.63 -3.10
N GLY A 242 -35.46 -2.80 -3.72
CA GLY A 242 -35.57 -2.97 -5.17
C GLY A 242 -35.18 -4.34 -5.72
N GLY A 243 -35.65 -5.44 -5.11
CA GLY A 243 -35.78 -6.76 -5.77
C GLY A 243 -34.51 -7.48 -6.21
N GLY A 244 -33.82 -8.15 -5.30
CA GLY A 244 -32.76 -9.10 -5.65
C GLY A 244 -31.93 -9.55 -4.46
N GLY A 245 -32.53 -10.28 -3.52
CA GLY A 245 -31.83 -10.93 -2.40
C GLY A 245 -30.94 -12.07 -2.89
N GLY A 246 -29.82 -11.75 -3.52
CA GLY A 246 -28.73 -12.68 -3.79
C GLY A 246 -27.54 -12.29 -2.93
N SER A 247 -26.98 -13.25 -2.20
CA SER A 247 -25.56 -13.19 -1.80
C SER A 247 -24.71 -12.73 -2.99
N PRO A 248 -23.55 -12.08 -2.77
CA PRO A 248 -22.58 -11.86 -3.85
C PRO A 248 -22.46 -13.14 -4.67
N ARG A 249 -22.58 -13.07 -5.99
CA ARG A 249 -22.44 -14.28 -6.81
C ARG A 249 -21.05 -14.81 -6.52
N VAL A 250 -20.92 -16.13 -6.30
CA VAL A 250 -19.63 -16.77 -5.98
C VAL A 250 -18.54 -16.40 -7.00
N GLU A 251 -18.93 -16.18 -8.26
CA GLU A 251 -18.05 -15.70 -9.34
C GLU A 251 -17.43 -14.33 -9.05
N ASP A 252 -18.18 -13.39 -8.46
CA ASP A 252 -17.65 -12.07 -8.08
C ASP A 252 -16.57 -12.21 -7.01
N GLU A 253 -16.73 -13.11 -6.03
CA GLU A 253 -15.73 -13.33 -4.98
C GLU A 253 -14.47 -14.03 -5.49
N GLN A 254 -14.57 -14.85 -6.54
CA GLN A 254 -13.42 -15.51 -7.16
C GLN A 254 -12.48 -14.52 -7.86
N VAL A 255 -12.96 -13.35 -8.28
CA VAL A 255 -12.15 -12.34 -8.99
C VAL A 255 -12.03 -11.02 -8.24
N ASN A 256 -12.93 -10.72 -7.31
CA ASN A 256 -12.97 -9.47 -6.55
C ASN A 256 -12.69 -9.71 -5.06
N PRO A 257 -11.50 -9.39 -4.57
CA PRO A 257 -11.14 -9.60 -3.17
C PRO A 257 -11.96 -8.72 -2.20
N TRP A 258 -12.43 -7.56 -2.66
CA TRP A 258 -13.23 -6.67 -1.82
C TRP A 258 -14.63 -7.24 -1.56
N ALA A 259 -15.13 -8.16 -2.40
CA ALA A 259 -16.45 -8.77 -2.22
C ALA A 259 -16.49 -9.77 -1.04
N ARG A 260 -15.33 -10.15 -0.52
CA ARG A 260 -15.19 -11.18 0.53
C ARG A 260 -15.33 -10.65 1.96
N PHE A 261 -15.34 -9.33 2.15
CA PHE A 261 -15.44 -8.71 3.47
C PHE A 261 -16.09 -7.33 3.40
N VAL A 262 -16.66 -6.90 4.52
CA VAL A 262 -17.13 -5.52 4.69
C VAL A 262 -16.00 -4.71 5.32
N ALA A 263 -15.35 -3.85 4.54
CA ALA A 263 -14.34 -2.96 5.11
C ALA A 263 -15.04 -1.87 5.95
N CYS A 264 -14.66 -1.72 7.21
CA CYS A 264 -15.21 -0.65 8.06
C CYS A 264 -14.78 0.73 7.58
N GLY A 265 -15.73 1.68 7.64
CA GLY A 265 -15.56 3.01 7.04
C GLY A 265 -15.79 3.02 5.52
N LEU A 266 -16.31 1.93 4.95
CA LEU A 266 -16.89 1.92 3.59
C LEU A 266 -18.42 1.76 3.59
N GLU A 267 -19.09 1.91 4.74
CA GLU A 267 -20.55 1.88 4.79
C GLU A 267 -21.12 2.99 3.90
N GLY A 268 -21.75 2.59 2.79
CA GLY A 268 -22.24 3.51 1.75
C GLY A 268 -21.16 4.10 0.82
N LYS A 269 -19.87 3.77 0.99
CA LYS A 269 -18.75 4.29 0.18
C LYS A 269 -18.11 3.18 -0.65
N GLY A 270 -17.48 3.53 -1.77
CA GLY A 270 -16.84 2.56 -2.65
C GLY A 270 -15.33 2.44 -2.47
N VAL A 271 -14.73 1.45 -3.13
CA VAL A 271 -13.30 1.37 -3.44
C VAL A 271 -13.16 1.52 -4.94
N THR A 272 -12.18 2.30 -5.40
CA THR A 272 -11.87 2.48 -6.81
C THR A 272 -10.36 2.35 -7.06
N CYS A 273 -9.94 2.42 -8.31
CA CYS A 273 -8.55 2.40 -8.76
C CYS A 273 -8.32 3.45 -9.85
N VAL A 274 -7.04 3.78 -10.10
CA VAL A 274 -6.65 4.77 -11.12
C VAL A 274 -7.24 4.42 -12.48
N GLU A 275 -7.05 3.18 -12.94
CA GLU A 275 -7.54 2.72 -14.24
C GLU A 275 -9.04 2.97 -14.42
N GLN A 276 -9.85 2.66 -13.40
CA GLN A 276 -11.29 2.84 -13.45
C GLN A 276 -11.71 4.32 -13.51
N GLU A 277 -11.04 5.19 -12.75
CA GLU A 277 -11.34 6.62 -12.77
C GLU A 277 -10.93 7.26 -14.10
N LEU A 278 -9.81 6.84 -14.69
CA LEU A 278 -9.39 7.30 -16.03
C LEU A 278 -10.37 6.87 -17.12
N ARG A 279 -10.81 5.60 -17.10
CA ARG A 279 -11.86 5.12 -18.02
C ARG A 279 -13.15 5.93 -17.90
N THR A 280 -13.54 6.27 -16.67
CA THR A 280 -14.78 7.04 -16.40
C THR A 280 -14.68 8.48 -16.91
N ALA A 281 -13.48 9.07 -16.89
CA ALA A 281 -13.20 10.40 -17.44
C ALA A 281 -13.14 10.44 -18.99
N GLY A 282 -13.37 9.30 -19.67
CA GLY A 282 -13.29 9.20 -21.13
C GLY A 282 -11.86 9.08 -21.66
N GLU A 283 -10.87 8.91 -20.78
CA GLU A 283 -9.50 8.60 -21.19
C GLU A 283 -9.42 7.13 -21.59
N LYS A 284 -8.83 6.85 -22.75
CA LYS A 284 -8.72 5.48 -23.26
C LYS A 284 -7.72 4.68 -22.41
N GLY A 285 -8.25 3.65 -21.74
CA GLY A 285 -7.56 2.44 -21.25
C GLY A 285 -6.11 2.59 -20.81
N VAL A 286 -5.89 2.80 -19.50
CA VAL A 286 -4.57 2.67 -18.87
C VAL A 286 -4.56 1.39 -18.04
N GLY A 287 -4.37 0.24 -18.70
CA GLY A 287 -4.10 -1.03 -18.03
C GLY A 287 -2.59 -1.25 -17.87
N GLY A 288 -2.17 -2.08 -16.92
CA GLY A 288 -0.75 -2.40 -16.74
C GLY A 288 0.06 -1.23 -16.17
N ILE A 289 -0.51 -0.48 -15.23
CA ILE A 289 0.20 0.64 -14.59
C ILE A 289 1.32 0.05 -13.73
N GLU A 290 2.57 0.24 -14.15
CA GLU A 290 3.72 -0.27 -13.41
C GLU A 290 3.83 0.39 -12.03
N GLY A 291 3.62 -0.42 -10.98
CA GLY A 291 3.69 0.04 -9.60
C GLY A 291 5.03 0.68 -9.22
N GLU A 292 6.14 0.24 -9.84
CA GLU A 292 7.46 0.85 -9.61
C GLU A 292 7.50 2.31 -10.08
N ILE A 293 7.00 2.62 -11.28
CA ILE A 293 6.95 3.99 -11.80
C ILE A 293 6.17 4.88 -10.84
N VAL A 294 5.01 4.40 -10.37
CA VAL A 294 4.19 5.12 -9.41
C VAL A 294 4.92 5.30 -8.07
N ALA A 295 5.61 4.27 -7.58
CA ALA A 295 6.36 4.34 -6.33
C ALA A 295 7.53 5.34 -6.39
N ARG A 296 8.27 5.38 -7.51
CA ARG A 296 9.36 6.33 -7.72
C ARG A 296 8.85 7.76 -7.72
N ALA A 297 7.75 7.99 -8.45
CA ALA A 297 7.09 9.29 -8.49
C ALA A 297 6.55 9.71 -7.12
N TRP A 298 6.03 8.76 -6.33
CA TRP A 298 5.55 9.02 -4.97
C TRP A 298 6.71 9.34 -4.02
N ALA A 299 7.87 8.69 -4.17
CA ALA A 299 9.08 9.00 -3.41
C ALA A 299 9.54 10.45 -3.63
N GLU A 300 9.52 10.92 -4.87
CA GLU A 300 9.84 12.32 -5.21
C GLU A 300 8.86 13.29 -4.56
N GLU A 301 7.55 13.02 -4.63
CA GLU A 301 6.52 13.84 -3.98
C GLU A 301 6.67 13.87 -2.45
N LEU A 302 7.10 12.75 -1.85
CA LEU A 302 7.38 12.66 -0.42
C LEU A 302 8.58 13.52 -0.05
N ALA A 303 9.68 13.40 -0.81
CA ALA A 303 10.91 14.17 -0.58
C ALA A 303 10.61 15.68 -0.61
N VAL A 304 9.88 16.16 -1.62
CA VAL A 304 9.46 17.57 -1.73
C VAL A 304 8.71 18.04 -0.47
N ARG A 305 7.75 17.26 0.02
CA ARG A 305 6.93 17.63 1.20
C ARG A 305 7.67 17.52 2.53
N MET A 306 8.70 16.67 2.56
CA MET A 306 9.68 16.62 3.63
C MET A 306 10.70 17.77 3.57
N GLU A 307 10.60 18.65 2.57
CA GLU A 307 11.56 19.75 2.31
C GLU A 307 12.97 19.24 2.00
N LEU A 308 13.04 18.04 1.41
CA LEU A 308 14.26 17.50 0.82
C LEU A 308 14.30 17.89 -0.66
N ASP A 309 15.50 18.03 -1.21
CA ASP A 309 15.68 18.15 -2.66
C ASP A 309 15.15 16.86 -3.33
N PRO A 310 14.25 16.90 -4.33
CA PRO A 310 13.80 15.69 -5.03
C PRO A 310 14.97 14.86 -5.61
N ARG A 311 16.09 15.50 -6.00
CA ARG A 311 17.31 14.82 -6.45
C ARG A 311 18.04 14.07 -5.33
N SER A 312 17.60 14.23 -4.09
CA SER A 312 18.06 13.47 -2.93
C SER A 312 17.35 12.13 -2.76
N VAL A 313 16.40 11.77 -3.63
CA VAL A 313 15.88 10.41 -3.67
C VAL A 313 16.94 9.48 -4.24
N GLU A 314 17.33 8.49 -3.43
CA GLU A 314 18.29 7.46 -3.79
C GLU A 314 17.54 6.18 -4.10
N PHE A 315 17.41 5.86 -5.38
CA PHE A 315 16.87 4.58 -5.83
C PHE A 315 17.89 3.48 -5.57
N VAL A 316 17.59 2.58 -4.64
CA VAL A 316 18.47 1.49 -4.22
C VAL A 316 18.52 0.44 -5.33
N LYS A 317 19.73 -0.01 -5.69
CA LYS A 317 19.94 -0.99 -6.76
C LYS A 317 19.50 -2.39 -6.32
N GLN A 318 19.13 -3.22 -7.29
CA GLN A 318 18.56 -4.54 -7.02
C GLN A 318 19.49 -5.46 -6.20
N ASP A 319 20.79 -5.42 -6.44
CA ASP A 319 21.79 -6.18 -5.67
C ASP A 319 21.78 -5.81 -4.18
N GLU A 320 21.66 -4.52 -3.86
CA GLU A 320 21.52 -4.05 -2.49
C GLU A 320 20.14 -4.39 -1.90
N VAL A 321 19.07 -4.33 -2.70
CA VAL A 321 17.73 -4.77 -2.26
C VAL A 321 17.75 -6.24 -1.84
N ASP A 322 18.37 -7.10 -2.65
CA ASP A 322 18.50 -8.53 -2.38
C ASP A 322 19.33 -8.80 -1.12
N GLU A 323 20.41 -8.04 -0.90
CA GLU A 323 21.20 -8.11 0.32
C GLU A 323 20.39 -7.74 1.57
N ILE A 324 19.59 -6.67 1.49
CA ILE A 324 18.73 -6.21 2.59
C ILE A 324 17.65 -7.24 2.91
N ILE A 325 17.02 -7.85 1.89
CA ILE A 325 16.04 -8.93 2.06
C ILE A 325 16.71 -10.13 2.74
N GLY A 326 17.84 -10.59 2.20
CA GLY A 326 18.56 -11.73 2.77
C GLY A 326 19.04 -11.48 4.20
N LEU A 327 19.40 -10.24 4.55
CA LEU A 327 19.72 -9.87 5.93
C LEU A 327 18.50 -9.94 6.84
N ALA A 328 17.36 -9.41 6.40
CA ALA A 328 16.12 -9.45 7.18
C ALA A 328 15.65 -10.89 7.45
N GLU A 329 15.84 -11.79 6.49
CA GLU A 329 15.57 -13.22 6.62
C GLU A 329 16.53 -13.90 7.61
N ARG A 330 17.84 -13.66 7.49
CA ARG A 330 18.85 -14.25 8.40
C ARG A 330 18.69 -13.81 9.85
N GLU A 331 18.19 -12.60 10.08
CA GLU A 331 17.87 -12.11 11.43
C GLU A 331 16.53 -12.65 11.97
N GLY A 332 15.82 -13.48 11.22
CA GLY A 332 14.58 -14.14 11.64
C GLY A 332 13.36 -13.21 11.67
N TRP A 333 13.42 -12.04 11.02
CA TRP A 333 12.33 -11.07 11.10
C TRP A 333 11.05 -11.57 10.43
N VAL A 334 11.15 -12.45 9.43
CA VAL A 334 10.00 -13.02 8.71
C VAL A 334 9.04 -13.78 9.64
N ASP A 335 9.56 -14.45 10.67
CA ASP A 335 8.77 -15.29 11.58
C ASP A 335 8.08 -14.51 12.70
N VAL A 336 8.55 -13.28 12.97
CA VAL A 336 8.06 -12.45 14.09
C VAL A 336 7.12 -11.34 13.66
N VAL A 337 7.16 -10.94 12.39
CA VAL A 337 6.29 -9.89 11.81
C VAL A 337 5.01 -10.48 11.21
N ALA A 338 3.95 -9.65 11.15
CA ALA A 338 2.70 -9.93 10.45
C ALA A 338 2.18 -11.37 10.65
N ARG A 339 1.88 -11.73 11.91
CA ARG A 339 1.48 -13.09 12.31
C ARG A 339 0.20 -13.54 11.62
N ASP A 340 0.13 -14.81 11.25
CA ASP A 340 -1.08 -15.39 10.66
C ASP A 340 -2.27 -15.23 11.61
N ALA A 341 -3.43 -14.88 11.05
CA ALA A 341 -4.68 -14.94 11.79
C ALA A 341 -5.05 -16.41 12.00
N VAL A 342 -5.25 -16.78 13.27
CA VAL A 342 -5.72 -18.10 13.71
C VAL A 342 -7.24 -18.15 13.66
#